data_AF-A0A8K0M6W1-F1
#
_entry.id   AF-A0A8K0M6W1-F1
#
_cell.length_a   1.000
_cell.length_b   1.000
_cell.length_c   1.000
_cell.angle_alpha   90.00
_cell.angle_beta   90.00
_cell.angle_gamma   90.00
#
_symmetry.space_group_name_H-M   'P 1'
#
loop_
_entity.id
_entity.type
_entity.pdbx_description
1 polymer ?
#
loop_
_entity_poly.entity_id
_entity_poly.type
_entity_poly.pdbx_seq_one_letter_code
_entity_poly.pdbx_strand_id
1 'polypeptide(L)'
;EKLDLQVMETRKTKLGLDHPDAMGSIANLPSIYSQEGRLKEVERLQEEVIEMNRRTRGCDHLHTLIIVGRLASIYWIQDRTEEVEKLELQVTEARKKKLWPYHQDTLTSMEN
;
A
#
# COMPACT_ATOMS: atom_id res chain seq x y z
N GLU A 1 4.12 -21.77 8.65
CA GLU A 1 4.13 -20.55 7.82
C GLU A 1 2.97 -20.41 6.80
N LYS A 2 2.26 -21.48 6.39
CA LYS A 2 1.04 -21.36 5.54
C LYS A 2 -0.18 -20.73 6.24
N LEU A 3 -0.16 -20.71 7.57
CA LEU A 3 -1.27 -20.21 8.38
C LEU A 3 -1.43 -18.69 8.25
N ASP A 4 -0.35 -17.92 8.19
CA ASP A 4 -0.42 -16.45 8.16
C ASP A 4 -1.07 -15.93 6.87
N LEU A 5 -0.72 -16.51 5.71
CA LEU A 5 -1.39 -16.24 4.44
C LEU A 5 -2.89 -16.57 4.49
N GLN A 6 -3.25 -17.77 4.96
CA GLN A 6 -4.67 -18.17 5.04
C GLN A 6 -5.47 -17.30 6.01
N VAL A 7 -4.89 -16.98 7.17
CA VAL A 7 -5.48 -16.10 8.18
C VAL A 7 -5.65 -14.70 7.59
N MET A 8 -4.70 -14.23 6.79
CA MET A 8 -4.82 -12.94 6.10
C MET A 8 -5.93 -12.96 5.05
N GLU A 9 -6.02 -13.99 4.20
CA GLU A 9 -7.08 -14.15 3.20
C GLU A 9 -8.47 -14.14 3.85
N THR A 10 -8.61 -14.85 4.96
CA THR A 10 -9.85 -14.90 5.74
C THR A 10 -10.13 -13.60 6.47
N ARG A 11 -9.13 -12.92 7.05
CA ARG A 11 -9.30 -11.60 7.68
C ARG A 11 -9.66 -10.54 6.64
N LYS A 12 -9.03 -10.55 5.45
CA LYS A 12 -9.37 -9.72 4.29
C LYS A 12 -10.83 -9.89 3.88
N THR A 13 -11.33 -11.13 3.79
CA THR A 13 -12.74 -11.39 3.42
C THR A 13 -13.75 -11.16 4.53
N LYS A 14 -13.43 -11.47 5.79
CA LYS A 14 -14.38 -11.35 6.93
C LYS A 14 -14.40 -9.98 7.59
N LEU A 15 -13.23 -9.38 7.84
CA LEU A 15 -13.11 -8.16 8.64
C LEU A 15 -12.94 -6.91 7.78
N GLY A 16 -12.63 -7.10 6.49
CA GLY A 16 -12.23 -6.02 5.60
C GLY A 16 -10.81 -5.52 5.92
N LEU A 17 -10.22 -4.81 4.96
CA LEU A 17 -8.87 -4.26 5.06
C LEU A 17 -8.74 -3.14 6.11
N ASP A 18 -9.84 -2.73 6.73
CA ASP A 18 -9.86 -1.66 7.73
C ASP A 18 -9.57 -2.15 9.15
N HIS A 19 -9.56 -3.46 9.37
CA HIS A 19 -9.40 -4.00 10.70
C HIS A 19 -7.93 -3.94 11.13
N PRO A 20 -7.60 -3.33 12.29
CA PRO A 20 -6.22 -3.22 12.77
C PRO A 20 -5.52 -4.58 12.87
N ASP A 21 -6.24 -5.64 13.23
CA ASP A 21 -5.67 -7.01 13.27
C ASP A 21 -5.37 -7.59 11.89
N ALA A 22 -6.11 -7.22 10.84
CA ALA A 22 -5.78 -7.61 9.47
C ALA A 22 -4.51 -6.87 9.01
N MET A 23 -4.38 -5.60 9.42
CA MET A 23 -3.22 -4.76 9.09
C MET A 23 -1.94 -5.17 9.80
N GLY A 24 -2.02 -5.48 11.10
CA GLY A 24 -0.86 -5.97 11.84
C GLY A 24 -0.27 -7.23 11.22
N SER A 25 -1.13 -8.13 10.72
CA SER A 25 -0.70 -9.30 9.96
C SER A 25 -0.02 -8.94 8.64
N ILE A 26 -0.65 -8.07 7.81
CA ILE A 26 -0.09 -7.63 6.52
C ILE A 26 1.24 -6.87 6.69
N ALA A 27 1.40 -6.11 7.76
CA ALA A 27 2.58 -5.30 8.02
C ALA A 27 3.83 -6.14 8.37
N ASN A 28 3.65 -7.31 8.99
CA ASN A 28 4.74 -8.18 9.43
C ASN A 28 5.14 -9.23 8.37
N LEU A 29 4.26 -9.49 7.40
CA LEU A 29 4.44 -10.46 6.31
C LEU A 29 5.76 -10.30 5.51
N PRO A 30 6.15 -9.10 5.03
CA PRO A 30 7.37 -8.95 4.24
C PRO A 30 8.64 -9.41 4.97
N SER A 31 8.73 -9.12 6.27
CA SER A 31 9.91 -9.47 7.08
C SER A 31 10.01 -10.97 7.30
N ILE A 32 8.88 -11.64 7.50
CA ILE A 32 8.82 -13.09 7.76
C ILE A 32 9.10 -13.84 6.46
N TYR A 33 8.40 -13.49 5.38
CA TYR A 33 8.46 -14.21 4.10
C TYR A 33 9.71 -13.87 3.27
N SER A 34 10.41 -12.78 3.59
CA SER A 34 11.75 -12.52 3.06
C SER A 34 12.75 -13.60 3.47
N GLN A 35 12.57 -14.20 4.66
CA GLN A 35 13.46 -15.25 5.14
C GLN A 35 13.12 -16.61 4.50
N GLU A 36 11.85 -16.83 4.14
CA GLU A 36 11.41 -18.07 3.48
C GLU A 36 11.48 -18.03 1.95
N GLY A 37 11.94 -16.93 1.34
CA GLY A 37 12.06 -16.80 -0.12
C GLY A 37 10.71 -16.73 -0.86
N ARG A 38 9.62 -16.50 -0.13
CA ARG A 38 8.23 -16.46 -0.64
C ARG A 38 7.73 -15.04 -0.91
N LEU A 39 8.65 -14.13 -1.23
CA LEU A 39 8.36 -12.71 -1.48
C LEU A 39 7.34 -12.48 -2.59
N LYS A 40 7.29 -13.35 -3.62
CA LYS A 40 6.35 -13.24 -4.74
C LYS A 40 4.88 -13.39 -4.33
N GLU A 41 4.58 -14.22 -3.34
CA GLU A 41 3.20 -14.35 -2.84
C GLU A 41 2.78 -13.12 -2.04
N VAL A 42 3.70 -12.55 -1.26
CA VAL A 42 3.45 -11.32 -0.50
C VAL A 42 3.29 -10.11 -1.43
N GLU A 43 4.12 -9.99 -2.46
CA GLU A 43 4.01 -8.98 -3.51
C GLU A 43 2.59 -8.97 -4.11
N ARG A 44 2.15 -10.12 -4.62
CA ARG A 44 0.82 -10.27 -5.23
C ARG A 44 -0.32 -9.91 -4.26
N LEU A 45 -0.19 -10.28 -2.99
CA LEU A 45 -1.18 -9.92 -1.96
C LEU A 45 -1.22 -8.43 -1.69
N GLN A 46 -0.05 -7.79 -1.57
CA GLN A 46 0.01 -6.35 -1.32
C GLN A 46 -0.56 -5.54 -2.48
N GLU A 47 -0.29 -5.94 -3.73
CA GLU A 47 -0.89 -5.32 -4.92
C GLU A 47 -2.42 -5.41 -4.91
N GLU A 48 -2.96 -6.59 -4.61
CA GLU A 48 -4.41 -6.81 -4.57
C GLU A 48 -5.08 -5.96 -3.47
N VAL A 49 -4.41 -5.82 -2.32
CA VAL A 49 -4.84 -4.98 -1.21
C VAL A 49 -4.79 -3.50 -1.56
N ILE A 50 -3.75 -3.05 -2.27
CA ILE A 50 -3.63 -1.66 -2.76
C ILE A 50 -4.77 -1.35 -3.75
N GLU A 51 -5.02 -2.24 -4.72
CA GLU A 51 -6.09 -2.06 -5.70
C GLU A 51 -7.48 -2.04 -5.06
N MET A 52 -7.73 -2.93 -4.09
CA MET A 52 -8.98 -2.93 -3.34
C MET A 52 -9.15 -1.61 -2.56
N ASN A 53 -8.13 -1.17 -1.82
CA ASN A 53 -8.19 0.09 -1.09
C ASN A 53 -8.36 1.29 -2.03
N ARG A 54 -7.70 1.31 -3.19
CA ARG A 54 -7.89 2.33 -4.23
C ARG A 54 -9.35 2.42 -4.67
N ARG A 55 -10.01 1.29 -4.90
CA ARG A 55 -11.43 1.25 -5.30
C ARG A 55 -12.39 1.66 -4.19
N THR A 56 -12.15 1.20 -2.96
CA THR A 56 -13.08 1.47 -1.84
C THR A 56 -12.91 2.87 -1.24
N ARG A 57 -11.67 3.39 -1.18
CA ARG A 57 -11.31 4.54 -0.33
C ARG A 57 -10.41 5.57 -1.02
N GLY A 58 -9.95 5.28 -2.23
CA GLY A 58 -8.99 6.10 -2.95
C GLY A 58 -7.55 5.86 -2.52
N CYS A 59 -6.62 6.39 -3.31
CA CYS A 59 -5.18 6.17 -3.19
C CYS A 59 -4.52 6.81 -1.93
N ASP A 60 -5.26 7.62 -1.18
CA ASP A 60 -4.73 8.57 -0.19
C ASP A 60 -4.92 8.10 1.26
N HIS A 61 -5.45 6.89 1.45
CA HIS A 61 -5.62 6.34 2.77
C HIS A 61 -4.24 5.99 3.36
N LEU A 62 -3.99 6.42 4.61
CA LEU A 62 -2.73 6.14 5.34
C LEU A 62 -2.32 4.67 5.26
N HIS A 63 -3.32 3.80 5.30
CA HIS A 63 -3.20 2.36 5.13
C HIS A 63 -2.68 1.91 3.76
N THR A 64 -3.16 2.51 2.67
CA THR A 64 -2.64 2.24 1.32
C THR A 64 -1.16 2.64 1.23
N LEU A 65 -0.80 3.79 1.83
CA LEU A 65 0.58 4.29 1.84
C LEU A 65 1.52 3.36 2.62
N ILE A 66 1.07 2.84 3.77
CA ILE A 66 1.83 1.88 4.57
C ILE A 66 2.11 0.61 3.73
N ILE A 67 1.09 0.09 3.04
CA ILE A 67 1.24 -1.14 2.24
C ILE A 67 2.12 -0.91 1.01
N VAL A 68 2.01 0.24 0.35
CA VAL A 68 2.92 0.62 -0.75
C VAL A 68 4.37 0.71 -0.27
N GLY A 69 4.64 1.32 0.90
CA GLY A 69 5.99 1.37 1.45
C GLY A 69 6.57 0.00 1.81
N ARG A 70 5.70 -0.95 2.20
CA ARG A 70 6.10 -2.34 2.41
C ARG A 70 6.40 -3.07 1.09
N LEU A 71 5.63 -2.81 0.04
CA LEU A 71 5.86 -3.36 -1.30
C LEU A 71 7.19 -2.85 -1.86
N ALA A 72 7.47 -1.56 -1.68
CA ALA A 72 8.76 -0.96 -1.98
C ALA A 72 9.92 -1.65 -1.23
N SER A 73 9.72 -2.00 0.04
CA SER A 73 10.73 -2.73 0.82
C SER A 73 11.01 -4.13 0.24
N ILE A 74 9.97 -4.82 -0.25
CA ILE A 74 10.12 -6.12 -0.92
C ILE A 74 10.93 -5.97 -2.20
N TYR A 75 10.63 -4.95 -3.01
CA TYR A 75 11.38 -4.67 -4.23
C TYR A 75 12.83 -4.27 -3.97
N TRP A 76 13.10 -3.54 -2.89
CA TRP A 76 14.46 -3.30 -2.43
C TRP A 76 15.22 -4.60 -2.14
N ILE A 77 14.60 -5.56 -1.46
CA ILE A 77 15.20 -6.87 -1.17
C ILE A 77 15.44 -7.69 -2.46
N GLN A 78 14.60 -7.49 -3.47
CA GLN A 78 14.74 -8.13 -4.79
C GLN A 78 15.69 -7.39 -5.75
N ASP A 79 16.36 -6.32 -5.30
CA ASP A 79 17.21 -5.45 -6.15
C ASP A 79 16.43 -4.79 -7.32
N ARG A 80 15.10 -4.61 -7.15
CA ARG A 80 14.17 -4.04 -8.15
C ARG A 80 13.87 -2.57 -7.86
N THR A 81 14.88 -1.72 -7.87
CA THR A 81 14.75 -0.28 -7.54
C THR A 81 13.89 0.51 -8.52
N GLU A 82 13.84 0.15 -9.81
CA GLU A 82 12.99 0.83 -10.81
C GLU A 82 11.48 0.74 -10.47
N GLU A 83 11.05 -0.38 -9.90
CA GLU A 83 9.64 -0.60 -9.52
C GLU A 83 9.27 0.18 -8.27
N VAL A 84 10.22 0.35 -7.35
CA VAL A 84 10.07 1.18 -6.15
C VAL A 84 9.81 2.62 -6.55
N GLU A 85 10.64 3.16 -7.45
CA GLU A 85 10.53 4.54 -7.91
C GLU A 85 9.19 4.79 -8.62
N LYS A 86 8.73 3.84 -9.44
CA LYS A 86 7.38 3.88 -10.02
C LYS A 86 6.26 3.90 -8.98
N LEU A 87 6.36 3.08 -7.93
CA LEU A 87 5.36 3.02 -6.86
C LEU A 87 5.31 4.33 -6.07
N GLU A 88 6.46 4.89 -5.69
CA GLU A 88 6.54 6.17 -5.01
C GLU A 88 6.02 7.32 -5.89
N LEU A 89 6.33 7.30 -7.19
CA LEU A 89 5.81 8.28 -8.14
C LEU A 89 4.28 8.21 -8.24
N GLN A 90 3.69 7.01 -8.32
CA GLN A 90 2.23 6.84 -8.34
C GLN A 90 1.57 7.39 -7.08
N VAL A 91 2.17 7.17 -5.92
CA VAL A 91 1.67 7.67 -4.64
C VAL A 91 1.74 9.19 -4.57
N THR A 92 2.88 9.77 -4.96
CA THR A 92 3.07 11.23 -4.94
C THR A 92 2.17 11.94 -5.94
N GLU A 93 1.98 11.40 -7.15
CA GLU A 93 1.01 11.90 -8.13
C GLU A 93 -0.43 11.83 -7.60
N ALA A 94 -0.82 10.71 -6.99
CA ALA A 94 -2.16 10.57 -6.42
C ALA A 94 -2.41 11.57 -5.28
N ARG A 95 -1.39 11.83 -4.45
CA ARG A 95 -1.45 12.82 -3.37
C ARG A 95 -1.50 14.25 -3.91
N LYS A 96 -0.68 14.56 -4.93
CA LYS A 96 -0.68 15.87 -5.62
C LYS A 96 -2.03 16.16 -6.26
N LYS A 97 -2.60 15.23 -7.03
CA LYS A 97 -3.90 15.41 -7.71
C LYS A 97 -5.05 15.76 -6.76
N LYS A 98 -4.99 15.28 -5.52
CA LYS A 98 -6.03 15.52 -4.50
C LYS A 98 -5.75 16.76 -3.63
N LEU A 99 -4.48 17.12 -3.40
CA LEU A 99 -4.11 18.42 -2.81
C LEU A 99 -4.24 19.59 -3.81
N TRP A 100 -4.20 19.31 -5.12
CA TRP A 100 -4.35 20.29 -6.18
C TRP A 100 -5.60 21.18 -6.07
N PRO A 101 -6.82 20.66 -5.80
CA PRO A 101 -7.99 21.52 -5.61
C PRO A 101 -7.84 22.52 -4.45
N TYR A 102 -7.14 22.16 -3.36
CA TYR A 102 -6.91 23.08 -2.24
C TYR A 102 -5.80 24.11 -2.50
N HIS A 103 -4.85 23.77 -3.38
CA HIS A 103 -3.79 24.69 -3.76
C HIS A 103 -4.29 25.80 -4.70
N GLN A 104 -5.30 25.54 -5.54
CA GLN A 104 -5.92 26.59 -6.37
C GLN A 104 -6.73 27.59 -5.52
N ASP A 105 -7.48 27.13 -4.52
CA ASP A 105 -8.24 28.04 -3.64
C ASP A 105 -7.30 29.00 -2.87
N THR A 106 -6.10 28.52 -2.51
CA THR A 106 -5.10 29.36 -1.85
C THR A 106 -4.47 30.37 -2.83
N LEU A 107 -4.29 30.00 -4.10
CA LEU A 107 -3.73 30.89 -5.12
C LEU A 107 -4.74 31.96 -5.58
N THR A 108 -6.03 31.62 -5.70
CA THR A 108 -7.07 32.60 -6.06
C THR A 108 -7.36 33.61 -4.95
N SER A 109 -7.13 33.24 -3.68
CA SER A 109 -7.25 34.18 -2.55
C SER A 109 -6.08 35.16 -2.40
N MET A 110 -4.97 34.96 -3.13
CA MET A 110 -3.83 35.89 -3.14
C MET A 110 -3.88 36.86 -4.34
N GLU A 111 -4.80 36.67 -5.28
CA GLU A 111 -5.00 37.53 -6.46
C GLU A 111 -6.14 38.55 -6.30
N ASN A 112 -6.66 38.77 -5.09
CA ASN A 112 -7.70 39.77 -4.81
C ASN A 112 -7.26 40.80 -3.76
#